data_AF-A0A5C4TGQ0-F1
#
_entry.id   AF-A0A5C4TGQ0-F1
#
_cell.length_a   1.000
_cell.length_b   1.000
_cell.length_c   1.000
_cell.angle_alpha   90.00
_cell.angle_beta   90.00
_cell.angle_gamma   90.00
#
_symmetry.space_group_name_H-M   'P 1'
#
loop_
_entity.id
_entity.type
_entity.pdbx_description
1 polymer ?
#
loop_
_entity_poly.entity_id
_entity_poly.type
_entity_poly.pdbx_seq_one_letter_code
_entity_poly.pdbx_strand_id
1 'polypeptide(L)'
;MLEDTQRKILRVLYHLYQQQWVRPDIDRVSHFSQRSVDRVREAIKELRTAGYVEIAEGKMRILIPGDPELEKPRTVEPPKSAYSTAGWFD
;
A
#
# COMPACT_ATOMS: atom_id res chain seq x y z
N MET A 1 -6.18 7.12 13.07
CA MET A 1 -5.78 5.76 12.66
C MET A 1 -6.16 5.62 11.19
N LEU A 2 -5.24 5.21 10.30
CA LEU A 2 -5.57 4.99 8.89
C LEU A 2 -6.45 3.75 8.73
N GLU A 3 -7.48 3.85 7.90
CA GLU A 3 -8.29 2.70 7.48
C GLU A 3 -7.48 1.74 6.59
N ASP A 4 -7.88 0.47 6.56
CA ASP A 4 -7.22 -0.58 5.76
C ASP A 4 -7.07 -0.19 4.28
N THR A 5 -8.11 0.43 3.71
CA THR A 5 -8.09 0.92 2.33
C THR A 5 -7.04 2.01 2.12
N GLN A 6 -6.95 2.97 3.03
CA GLN A 6 -5.98 4.08 2.95
C GLN A 6 -4.55 3.53 3.08
N ARG A 7 -4.33 2.59 4.01
CA ARG A 7 -3.03 1.92 4.20
C ARG A 7 -2.60 1.13 2.97
N LYS A 8 -3.53 0.40 2.35
CA LYS A 8 -3.25 -0.36 1.12
C LYS A 8 -2.90 0.56 -0.04
N ILE A 9 -3.67 1.64 -0.23
CA ILE A 9 -3.42 2.64 -1.28
C ILE A 9 -2.08 3.33 -1.04
N LEU A 10 -1.77 3.75 0.19
CA LEU A 10 -0.49 4.35 0.55
C LEU A 10 0.68 3.42 0.24
N ARG A 11 0.57 2.11 0.54
CA ARG A 11 1.60 1.12 0.21
C ARG A 11 1.79 0.96 -1.30
N VAL A 12 0.71 0.93 -2.07
CA VAL A 12 0.78 0.85 -3.55
C VAL A 12 1.44 2.10 -4.12
N LEU A 13 1.02 3.28 -3.66
CA LEU A 13 1.62 4.55 -4.05
C LEU A 13 3.11 4.55 -3.73
N TYR A 14 3.50 4.12 -2.52
CA TYR A 14 4.89 4.08 -2.09
C TYR A 14 5.71 3.14 -2.98
N HIS A 15 5.19 1.96 -3.26
CA HIS A 15 5.88 1.00 -4.11
C HIS A 15 6.09 1.53 -5.54
N LEU A 16 5.09 2.20 -6.11
CA LEU A 16 5.13 2.70 -7.48
C LEU A 16 5.98 3.97 -7.64
N TYR A 17 5.92 4.88 -6.68
CA TYR A 17 6.40 6.26 -6.84
C TYR A 17 7.43 6.70 -5.81
N GLN A 18 7.60 5.92 -4.74
CA GLN A 18 8.53 6.21 -3.64
C GLN A 18 8.28 7.63 -3.08
N GLN A 19 9.32 8.32 -2.61
CA GLN A 19 9.23 9.70 -2.13
C GLN A 19 9.51 10.74 -3.22
N GLN A 20 9.22 10.42 -4.49
CA GLN A 20 9.46 11.31 -5.62
C GLN A 20 8.23 12.16 -5.96
N TRP A 21 8.47 13.35 -6.52
CA TRP A 21 7.42 14.22 -7.06
C TRP A 21 6.96 13.71 -8.43
N VAL A 22 5.79 13.08 -8.48
CA VAL A 22 5.28 12.46 -9.71
C VAL A 22 3.83 12.80 -9.95
N ARG A 23 3.37 12.69 -11.20
CA ARG A 23 1.93 12.70 -11.49
C ARG A 23 1.39 11.28 -11.29
N PRO A 24 0.59 11.01 -10.25
CA PRO A 24 0.12 9.66 -10.00
C PRO A 24 -0.88 9.24 -11.08
N ASP A 25 -0.63 8.08 -11.67
CA ASP A 25 -1.61 7.40 -12.52
C ASP A 25 -2.64 6.70 -11.63
N ILE A 26 -3.82 7.31 -11.50
CA ILE A 26 -4.88 6.85 -10.61
C ILE A 26 -5.48 5.53 -11.10
N ASP A 27 -5.51 5.29 -12.41
CA ASP A 27 -6.04 4.06 -12.99
C ASP A 27 -5.14 2.88 -12.63
N ARG A 28 -3.82 3.08 -12.76
CA ARG A 28 -2.82 2.12 -12.33
C ARG A 28 -2.92 1.83 -10.82
N VAL A 29 -3.08 2.86 -10.00
CA VAL A 29 -3.21 2.70 -8.53
C VAL A 29 -4.51 1.95 -8.18
N SER A 30 -5.61 2.23 -8.86
CA SER A 30 -6.88 1.52 -8.73
C SER A 30 -6.71 0.03 -9.02
N HIS A 31 -6.04 -0.30 -10.12
CA HIS A 31 -5.74 -1.69 -10.50
C HIS A 31 -4.93 -2.43 -9.43
N PHE A 32 -3.82 -1.84 -8.96
CA PHE A 32 -2.95 -2.48 -7.96
C PHE A 32 -3.56 -2.55 -6.55
N SER A 33 -4.38 -1.55 -6.18
CA SER A 33 -5.06 -1.54 -4.88
C SER A 33 -6.31 -2.44 -4.87
N GLN A 34 -6.82 -2.84 -6.04
CA GLN A 34 -8.11 -3.53 -6.20
C GLN A 34 -9.25 -2.74 -5.55
N ARG A 35 -9.25 -1.42 -5.78
CA ARG A 35 -10.24 -0.47 -5.29
C ARG A 35 -10.74 0.36 -6.46
N SER A 36 -11.98 0.84 -6.40
CA SER A 36 -12.50 1.74 -7.43
C SER A 36 -11.73 3.05 -7.47
N VAL A 37 -11.67 3.67 -8.65
CA VAL A 37 -11.03 4.97 -8.88
C VAL A 37 -11.57 6.03 -7.91
N ASP A 38 -12.89 6.07 -7.68
CA ASP A 38 -13.50 6.99 -6.71
C ASP A 38 -12.97 6.79 -5.29
N ARG A 39 -12.87 5.53 -4.83
CA ARG A 39 -12.31 5.23 -3.51
C ARG A 39 -10.84 5.58 -3.41
N VAL A 40 -10.07 5.42 -4.49
CA VAL A 40 -8.67 5.85 -4.53
C VAL A 40 -8.55 7.37 -4.40
N ARG A 41 -9.39 8.13 -5.11
CA ARG A 41 -9.39 9.59 -5.05
C ARG A 41 -9.76 10.10 -3.65
N GLU A 42 -10.79 9.52 -3.04
CA GLU A 42 -11.19 9.88 -1.67
C GLU A 42 -10.08 9.56 -0.68
N ALA A 43 -9.50 8.36 -0.74
CA ALA A 43 -8.39 7.99 0.14
C ALA A 43 -7.16 8.89 -0.03
N ILE A 44 -6.83 9.33 -1.26
CA ILE A 44 -5.73 10.29 -1.48
C ILE A 44 -6.02 11.63 -0.81
N LYS A 45 -7.27 12.13 -0.86
CA LYS A 45 -7.66 13.36 -0.14
C LYS A 45 -7.51 13.19 1.36
N GLU A 46 -7.95 12.06 1.90
CA GLU A 46 -7.82 11.77 3.33
C GLU A 46 -6.35 11.64 3.76
N LEU A 47 -5.53 10.94 2.97
CA LEU A 47 -4.08 10.82 3.19
C LEU A 47 -3.39 12.19 3.15
N ARG A 48 -3.85 13.11 2.30
CA ARG A 48 -3.34 14.49 2.24
C ARG A 48 -3.68 15.23 3.52
N THR A 49 -4.95 15.19 3.94
CA THR A 49 -5.41 15.82 5.19
C THR A 49 -4.67 15.25 6.40
N ALA A 50 -4.36 13.96 6.38
CA ALA A 50 -3.63 13.28 7.43
C ALA A 50 -2.09 13.46 7.35
N GLY A 51 -1.56 14.16 6.34
CA GLY A 51 -0.13 14.48 6.23
C GLY A 51 0.76 13.36 5.66
N TYR A 52 0.19 12.33 5.05
CA TYR A 52 0.94 11.22 4.43
C TYR A 52 1.29 11.48 2.97
N VAL A 53 0.60 12.41 2.31
CA VAL A 53 0.92 12.79 0.93
C VAL A 53 0.89 14.30 0.78
N GLU A 54 1.81 14.82 -0.01
CA GLU A 54 1.92 16.23 -0.37
C GLU A 54 1.58 16.38 -1.85
N ILE A 55 0.74 17.35 -2.19
CA ILE A 55 0.35 17.64 -3.58
C ILE A 55 0.71 19.09 -3.88
N ALA A 56 1.57 19.30 -4.86
CA ALA A 56 2.02 20.60 -5.33
C ALA A 56 2.15 20.59 -6.86
N GLU A 57 1.68 21.66 -7.52
CA GLU A 57 1.80 21.83 -8.99
C GLU A 57 1.28 20.64 -9.82
N GLY A 58 0.23 19.97 -9.34
CA GLY A 58 -0.34 18.78 -9.97
C GLY A 58 0.54 17.53 -9.88
N LYS A 59 1.63 17.57 -9.12
CA LYS A 59 2.45 16.43 -8.73
C LYS A 59 2.15 16.04 -7.28
N MET A 60 2.33 14.79 -6.96
CA MET A 60 2.18 14.21 -5.63
C MET A 60 3.50 13.61 -5.18
N ARG A 61 3.84 13.81 -3.91
CA ARG A 61 4.93 13.16 -3.20
C ARG A 61 4.39 12.45 -1.98
N ILE A 62 4.91 11.27 -1.68
CA ILE A 62 4.55 10.53 -0.48
C ILE A 62 5.48 10.97 0.64
N LEU A 63 4.88 11.35 1.76
CA LEU A 63 5.56 11.58 3.02
C LEU A 63 5.42 10.28 3.81
N ILE A 64 6.53 9.63 4.12
CA ILE A 64 6.50 8.49 5.04
C ILE A 64 6.60 9.13 6.44
N PRO A 65 5.51 9.27 7.21
CA PRO A 65 5.70 9.36 8.65
C PRO A 65 6.33 8.02 9.06
N GLY A 66 7.29 8.05 9.98
CA GLY A 66 8.02 6.87 10.48
C GLY A 66 7.08 5.87 11.15
N ASP A 67 6.20 5.26 10.36
CA ASP A 67 5.22 4.28 10.73
C ASP A 67 5.93 2.93 10.60
N PRO A 68 6.35 2.33 11.71
CA PRO A 68 7.18 1.12 11.70
C PRO A 68 6.47 -0.08 11.07
N GLU A 69 5.16 0.03 10.76
CA GLU A 69 4.37 -1.00 10.08
C GLU A 69 4.55 -0.97 8.55
N LEU A 70 4.98 0.17 7.99
CA LEU A 70 5.33 0.29 6.57
C LEU A 70 6.78 -0.11 6.28
N GLU A 71 7.67 0.04 7.26
CA GLU A 71 9.09 -0.35 7.16
C GLU A 71 9.36 -1.84 7.38
N LYS A 72 8.41 -2.59 7.92
CA LYS A 72 8.56 -4.05 7.99
C LYS A 72 8.60 -4.59 6.56
N PRO A 73 9.73 -5.16 6.09
CA PRO A 73 9.67 -6.02 4.91
C PRO A 73 8.57 -7.04 5.21
N ARG A 74 7.68 -7.29 4.26
CA ARG A 74 6.76 -8.42 4.38
C ARG A 74 7.64 -9.63 4.69
N THR A 75 7.67 -10.07 5.94
CA THR A 75 7.99 -11.45 6.26
C THR A 75 6.87 -12.19 5.58
N VAL A 76 7.11 -12.57 4.33
CA VAL A 76 6.31 -13.57 3.65
C VAL A 76 6.56 -14.80 4.50
N GLU A 77 5.70 -15.03 5.49
CA GLU A 77 5.71 -16.31 6.18
C GLU A 77 5.59 -17.34 5.05
N PRO A 78 6.57 -18.26 4.91
CA PRO A 78 6.47 -19.28 3.90
C PRO A 78 5.11 -19.97 4.09
N PRO A 79 4.37 -20.25 3.01
CA PRO A 79 3.08 -20.91 3.13
C PRO A 79 3.28 -22.13 4.01
N LYS A 80 2.49 -22.24 5.09
CA LYS A 80 2.51 -23.42 5.97
C LYS A 80 2.43 -24.62 5.05
N SER A 81 3.55 -25.34 4.96
CA SER A 81 3.66 -26.55 4.18
C SER A 81 2.72 -27.55 4.82
N ALA A 82 1.52 -27.65 4.25
CA ALA A 82 0.53 -28.65 4.60
C ALA A 82 0.99 -30.00 4.00
N TYR A 83 2.08 -30.55 4.53
CA TYR A 83 2.30 -31.99 4.50
C TYR A 83 1.94 -32.55 5.87
N SER A 84 0.64 -32.58 6.13
CA SER A 84 0.07 -33.63 6.98
C SER A 84 -0.40 -34.74 6.05
N THR A 85 0.41 -35.79 5.91
CA THR A 85 0.00 -37.14 5.52
C THR A 85 1.14 -38.05 5.98
N ALA A 86 1.07 -38.60 7.20
CA ALA A 86 0.46 -39.88 7.51
C ALA A 86 1.04 -41.03 6.67
N GLY A 87 1.74 -41.97 7.33
CA GLY A 87 1.96 -43.31 6.79
C GLY A 87 3.36 -43.92 6.99
N TRP A 88 3.50 -44.72 8.05
CA TRP A 88 3.83 -46.16 7.96
C TRP A 88 5.27 -46.63 7.63
N PHE A 89 5.80 -47.45 8.56
CA PHE A 89 6.90 -48.45 8.47
C PHE A 89 8.34 -47.89 8.26
N ASP A 90 9.39 -48.33 8.94
CA ASP A 90 9.72 -49.57 9.69
C ASP A 90 10.63 -49.22 10.88
#